data_AF-A0A2S9I3F7-F1
#
_entry.id   AF-A0A2S9I3F7-F1
#
_cell.length_a   1.000
_cell.length_b   1.000
_cell.length_c   1.000
_cell.angle_alpha   90.00
_cell.angle_beta   90.00
_cell.angle_gamma   90.00
#
_symmetry.space_group_name_H-M   'P 1'
#
loop_
_entity.id
_entity.type
_entity.pdbx_description
1 polymer ?
#
loop_
_entity_poly.entity_id
_entity_poly.type
_entity_poly.pdbx_seq_one_letter_code
_entity_poly.pdbx_strand_id
1 'polypeptide(L)'
;FADDFHEVSVDSENNIISYWKGMNFVTFLNWLFPSIETDKLSINGLPVTDENILKAIDKKNLEILSETQAFSGLDNEVEFKLGYQFDSVSLDSLNNIMWAWRGADYFNYMNCNFRRADIATLSVKGVELDAEGILAIPEKENLTRLSQASQFIAPESFPFNPSAWVVLDENSNVIFRVEDYWAALSRLDELVSKVAQLEGQKTNPLLPFAQNDSNGKSQVYVYNTETGKQSQVTSGTSNETAPRTDGPDRILWQSDRADNAPGGLFYAKLPELIPHACIARKKIVGWGHSFIHQGAFLKHLAALTGLPTYNFGLSGQTSDAIAARQGGAPAWYAPVGGVIPASGPVTLTPAVAGPCRSLAAPVNLKCRLAGVDGTFAWDGTSATFTRLSSG
;
A
#
# COMPACT_ATOMS: atom_id res chain seq x y z
N PHE A 1 70.52 33.99 36.01
CA PHE A 1 69.82 33.56 34.80
C PHE A 1 68.47 34.26 34.78
N ALA A 2 68.48 35.55 34.47
CA ALA A 2 67.26 36.34 34.37
C ALA A 2 66.89 36.39 32.89
N ASP A 3 65.76 35.79 32.52
CA ASP A 3 65.10 36.18 31.28
C ASP A 3 64.73 37.67 31.41
N ASP A 4 65.00 38.48 30.40
CA ASP A 4 64.61 39.90 30.40
C ASP A 4 63.08 40.01 30.30
N PHE A 5 62.42 40.14 31.45
CA PHE A 5 61.00 40.47 31.56
C PHE A 5 60.84 41.99 31.56
N HIS A 6 59.96 42.51 30.72
CA HIS A 6 59.75 43.96 30.59
C HIS A 6 58.94 44.52 31.76
N GLU A 7 58.00 43.74 32.29
CA GLU A 7 57.16 44.11 33.43
C GLU A 7 56.68 42.85 34.15
N VAL A 8 56.66 42.86 35.49
CA VAL A 8 56.24 41.74 36.33
C VAL A 8 55.29 42.27 37.40
N SER A 9 54.11 41.65 37.54
CA SER A 9 53.16 41.95 38.59
C SER A 9 53.19 40.85 39.66
N VAL A 10 53.13 41.27 40.92
CA VAL A 10 53.14 40.38 42.09
C VAL A 10 51.92 40.62 42.98
N ASP A 11 51.48 39.59 43.70
CA ASP A 11 50.43 39.70 44.72
C ASP A 11 50.94 40.32 46.03
N SER A 12 50.05 40.46 47.01
CA SER A 12 50.38 40.98 48.35
C SER A 12 51.35 40.11 49.16
N GLU A 13 51.67 38.90 48.69
CA GLU A 13 52.61 37.95 49.28
C GLU A 13 53.91 37.82 48.47
N ASN A 14 54.11 38.67 47.45
CA ASN A 14 55.24 38.71 46.52
C ASN A 14 55.35 37.51 45.55
N ASN A 15 54.27 36.77 45.29
CA ASN A 15 54.27 35.76 44.23
C ASN A 15 54.04 36.41 42.86
N ILE A 16 54.70 35.90 41.81
CA ILE A 16 54.51 36.39 40.44
C ILE A 16 53.15 35.93 39.93
N ILE A 17 52.28 36.87 39.60
CA ILE A 17 50.92 36.60 39.13
C ILE A 17 50.76 36.85 37.62
N SER A 18 51.56 37.75 37.05
CA SER A 18 51.66 37.92 35.60
C SER A 18 52.96 38.60 35.19
N TYR A 19 53.36 38.44 33.93
CA TYR A 19 54.52 39.12 33.38
C TYR A 19 54.40 39.38 31.87
N TRP A 20 55.14 40.38 31.41
CA TRP A 20 55.34 40.69 30.00
C TRP A 20 56.74 40.27 29.55
N LYS A 21 56.81 39.50 28.46
CA LYS A 21 58.05 39.15 27.75
C LYS A 21 57.91 39.51 26.28
N GLY A 22 58.56 40.59 25.84
CA GLY A 22 58.29 41.15 24.52
C GLY A 22 56.87 41.71 24.42
N MET A 23 56.14 41.31 23.36
CA MET A 23 54.72 41.63 23.18
C MET A 23 53.78 40.55 23.76
N ASN A 24 54.33 39.54 24.45
CA ASN A 24 53.56 38.45 25.01
C ASN A 24 53.28 38.72 26.49
N PHE A 25 52.00 38.67 26.84
CA PHE A 25 51.55 38.72 28.22
C PHE A 25 51.21 37.31 28.70
N VAL A 26 51.74 36.93 29.86
CA VAL A 26 51.46 35.65 30.51
C VAL A 26 50.91 35.92 31.90
N THR A 27 49.77 35.31 32.19
CA THR A 27 49.10 35.40 33.49
C THR A 27 48.89 34.01 34.07
N PHE A 28 49.05 33.90 35.38
CA PHE A 28 48.78 32.67 36.13
C PHE A 28 47.44 32.75 36.88
N LEU A 29 46.66 33.78 36.60
CA LEU A 29 45.38 34.08 37.25
C LEU A 29 44.21 33.56 36.43
N ASN A 30 43.09 33.28 37.12
CA ASN A 30 41.84 32.93 36.47
C ASN A 30 41.20 34.18 35.86
N TRP A 31 40.97 34.16 34.55
CA TRP A 31 40.42 35.29 33.81
C TRP A 31 38.98 35.02 33.41
N LEU A 32 38.09 35.92 33.85
CA LEU A 32 36.66 35.84 33.60
C LEU A 32 36.23 37.00 32.70
N PHE A 33 35.78 36.66 31.49
CA PHE A 33 35.35 37.62 30.47
C PHE A 33 33.88 37.42 30.10
N PRO A 34 33.09 38.50 29.93
CA PRO A 34 31.74 38.44 29.38
C PRO A 34 31.76 38.19 27.87
N SER A 35 32.80 38.65 27.17
CA SER A 35 33.06 38.33 25.76
C SER A 35 34.55 38.42 25.43
N ILE A 36 35.01 37.56 24.53
CA ILE A 36 36.38 37.57 23.99
C ILE A 36 36.26 37.60 22.47
N GLU A 37 36.81 38.63 21.83
CA GLU A 37 36.92 38.71 20.37
C GLU A 37 38.40 38.60 20.00
N THR A 38 38.76 37.64 19.16
CA THR A 38 40.16 37.38 18.79
C THR A 38 40.28 36.86 17.37
N ASP A 39 41.34 37.27 16.67
CA ASP A 39 41.63 36.79 15.31
C ASP A 39 41.96 35.29 15.29
N LYS A 40 42.59 34.78 16.36
CA LYS A 40 42.95 33.36 16.52
C LYS A 40 42.93 32.97 18.00
N LEU A 41 42.05 32.01 18.34
CA LEU A 41 42.00 31.36 19.65
C LEU A 41 42.68 29.99 19.55
N SER A 42 43.50 29.61 20.53
CA SER A 42 44.02 28.24 20.63
C SER A 42 43.94 27.75 22.08
N ILE A 43 43.45 26.52 22.25
CA ILE A 43 43.30 25.88 23.56
C ILE A 43 44.23 24.68 23.59
N ASN A 44 45.16 24.65 24.56
CA ASN A 44 46.20 23.61 24.67
C ASN A 44 46.99 23.34 23.38
N GLY A 45 47.23 24.38 22.59
CA GLY A 45 47.98 24.32 21.33
C GLY A 45 47.15 23.94 20.09
N LEU A 46 45.85 23.66 20.25
CA LEU A 46 44.94 23.41 19.14
C LEU A 46 44.19 24.70 18.74
N PRO A 47 44.25 25.14 17.47
CA PRO A 47 43.53 26.34 17.03
C PRO A 47 42.03 26.08 17.04
N VAL A 48 41.26 26.96 17.65
CA VAL A 48 39.79 26.98 17.61
C VAL A 48 39.35 27.80 16.40
N THR A 49 38.58 27.19 15.51
CA THR A 49 38.06 27.75 14.26
C THR A 49 36.56 27.47 14.16
N ASP A 50 35.83 28.22 13.33
CA ASP A 50 34.42 27.93 13.01
C ASP A 50 34.22 26.52 12.43
N GLU A 51 35.29 25.93 11.90
CA GLU A 51 35.31 24.58 11.35
C GLU A 51 35.41 23.47 12.40
N ASN A 52 35.95 23.70 13.60
CA ASN A 52 36.11 22.67 14.65
C ASN A 52 35.16 22.83 15.85
N ILE A 53 34.22 23.77 15.76
CA ILE A 53 33.08 23.90 16.67
C ILE A 53 31.88 23.15 16.07
N LEU A 54 31.25 22.24 16.82
CA LEU A 54 30.03 21.56 16.40
C LEU A 54 28.88 22.56 16.22
N LYS A 55 28.11 22.44 15.12
CA LYS A 55 26.94 23.29 14.88
C LYS A 55 25.86 22.99 15.93
N ALA A 56 25.10 24.02 16.32
CA ALA A 56 24.08 23.91 17.37
C ALA A 56 23.04 22.80 17.13
N ILE A 57 22.74 22.46 15.87
CA ILE A 57 21.80 21.38 15.52
C ILE A 57 22.38 19.99 15.82
N ASP A 58 23.68 19.79 15.61
CA ASP A 58 24.38 18.52 15.81
C ASP A 58 24.63 18.27 17.30
N LYS A 59 24.94 19.35 18.06
CA LYS A 59 24.95 19.33 19.52
C LYS A 59 23.58 18.90 20.08
N LYS A 60 22.48 19.48 19.56
CA LYS A 60 21.12 19.15 20.02
C LYS A 60 20.73 17.69 19.76
N ASN A 61 21.21 17.12 18.66
CA ASN A 61 21.02 15.69 18.35
C ASN A 61 21.81 14.77 19.30
N LEU A 62 22.96 15.22 19.80
CA LEU A 62 23.76 14.48 20.80
C LEU A 62 23.21 14.64 22.23
N GLU A 63 22.65 15.80 22.58
CA GLU A 63 21.99 16.03 23.89
C GLU A 63 20.74 15.16 24.08
N ILE A 64 19.99 14.87 23.00
CA ILE A 64 18.80 14.00 23.04
C ILE A 64 19.14 12.57 23.49
N LEU A 65 20.39 12.11 23.32
CA LEU A 65 20.85 10.79 23.77
C LEU A 65 21.21 10.74 25.28
N SER A 66 21.41 11.88 25.95
CA SER A 66 21.87 11.92 27.35
C SER A 66 20.76 12.13 28.39
N GLU A 67 19.53 12.46 27.99
CA GLU A 67 18.48 12.91 28.94
C GLU A 67 17.22 12.03 29.00
N THR A 68 17.26 10.78 28.51
CA THR A 68 16.29 9.77 28.97
C THR A 68 16.70 9.23 30.34
N GLN A 69 16.34 9.99 31.40
CA GLN A 69 15.89 9.53 32.74
C GLN A 69 16.23 10.58 33.83
N ALA A 70 15.22 11.31 34.32
CA ALA A 70 14.87 11.44 35.74
C ALA A 70 13.88 12.59 35.99
N PHE A 71 12.90 12.35 36.85
CA PHE A 71 11.91 13.33 37.32
C PHE A 71 12.36 14.07 38.58
N SER A 72 12.11 15.39 38.58
CA SER A 72 11.68 16.32 39.64
C SER A 72 12.24 16.28 41.08
N GLY A 73 12.52 17.48 41.59
CA GLY A 73 12.35 17.84 43.00
C GLY A 73 12.40 19.37 43.20
N LEU A 74 11.29 19.96 43.64
CA LEU A 74 11.14 21.38 43.98
C LEU A 74 11.41 21.63 45.48
N ASP A 75 11.69 22.90 45.79
CA ASP A 75 11.63 23.60 47.08
C ASP A 75 12.81 23.41 48.06
N ASN A 76 13.30 24.41 48.80
CA ASN A 76 13.01 25.84 48.90
C ASN A 76 14.10 26.53 49.76
N GLU A 77 14.18 27.87 49.64
CA GLU A 77 14.75 28.86 50.57
C GLU A 77 16.25 28.81 50.92
N VAL A 78 16.99 29.89 50.60
CA VAL A 78 17.63 30.81 51.58
C VAL A 78 17.95 32.15 50.89
N GLU A 79 17.66 33.22 51.63
CA GLU A 79 17.88 34.66 51.42
C GLU A 79 19.06 35.11 50.55
N PHE A 80 18.79 36.12 49.71
CA PHE A 80 19.77 36.89 48.94
C PHE A 80 20.73 37.66 49.87
N LYS A 81 22.01 37.29 49.90
CA LYS A 81 23.08 38.21 50.28
C LYS A 81 23.38 39.14 49.10
N LEU A 82 23.13 40.43 49.30
CA LEU A 82 23.45 41.51 48.38
C LEU A 82 24.97 41.58 48.14
N GLY A 83 25.40 41.10 46.97
CA GLY A 83 26.65 41.46 46.31
C GLY A 83 27.88 40.65 46.74
N TYR A 84 28.62 40.15 45.76
CA TYR A 84 29.97 39.64 45.95
C TYR A 84 30.90 40.79 46.36
N GLN A 85 31.74 40.58 47.39
CA GLN A 85 32.80 41.53 47.75
C GLN A 85 34.01 41.32 46.82
N PHE A 86 34.56 42.42 46.32
CA PHE A 86 35.78 42.46 45.51
C PHE A 86 36.88 43.14 46.32
N ASP A 87 38.11 42.64 46.22
CA ASP A 87 39.27 43.20 46.92
C ASP A 87 39.73 44.53 46.31
N SER A 88 39.53 44.69 45.00
CA SER A 88 39.66 45.99 44.34
C SER A 88 38.79 46.07 43.09
N VAL A 89 38.31 47.27 42.77
CA VAL A 89 37.41 47.54 41.64
C VAL A 89 37.88 48.81 40.94
N SER A 90 37.98 48.77 39.61
CA SER A 90 38.23 49.94 38.80
C SER A 90 36.99 50.36 38.03
N LEU A 91 36.73 51.67 38.05
CA LEU A 91 35.56 52.29 37.46
C LEU A 91 35.96 53.18 36.28
N ASP A 92 35.08 53.32 35.29
CA ASP A 92 35.23 54.33 34.24
C ASP A 92 34.81 55.73 34.76
N SER A 93 34.93 56.75 33.90
CA SER A 93 34.52 58.13 34.23
C SER A 93 33.02 58.33 34.48
N LEU A 94 32.20 57.29 34.24
CA LEU A 94 30.76 57.26 34.46
C LEU A 94 30.37 56.32 35.62
N ASN A 95 31.35 55.85 36.40
CA ASN A 95 31.21 54.90 37.51
C ASN A 95 30.74 53.48 37.14
N ASN A 96 30.91 53.05 35.88
CA ASN A 96 30.70 51.65 35.53
C ASN A 96 31.92 50.82 35.92
N ILE A 97 31.68 49.60 36.42
CA ILE A 97 32.77 48.67 36.73
C ILE A 97 33.42 48.21 35.42
N MET A 98 34.70 48.52 35.25
CA MET A 98 35.49 48.08 34.11
C MET A 98 36.11 46.71 34.39
N TRP A 99 36.71 46.57 35.57
CA TRP A 99 37.25 45.30 36.04
C TRP A 99 37.36 45.28 37.56
N ALA A 100 37.38 44.08 38.13
CA ALA A 100 37.44 43.85 39.57
C ALA A 100 38.29 42.63 39.91
N TRP A 101 38.82 42.61 41.12
CA TRP A 101 39.65 41.56 41.68
C TRP A 101 38.93 40.90 42.84
N ARG A 102 39.02 39.59 42.95
CA ARG A 102 38.57 38.85 44.13
C ARG A 102 39.44 37.62 44.33
N GLY A 103 40.31 37.64 45.33
CA GLY A 103 41.38 36.68 45.51
C GLY A 103 42.28 36.63 44.28
N ALA A 104 42.46 35.42 43.74
CA ALA A 104 43.21 35.16 42.51
C ALA A 104 42.38 35.30 41.21
N ASP A 105 41.10 35.69 41.32
CA ASP A 105 40.21 35.81 40.17
C ASP A 105 40.17 37.27 39.66
N TYR A 106 40.40 37.43 38.36
CA TYR A 106 40.28 38.71 37.66
C TYR A 106 38.98 38.74 36.83
N PHE A 107 38.10 39.68 37.16
CA PHE A 107 36.83 39.91 36.48
C PHE A 107 36.99 41.11 35.56
N ASN A 108 37.00 40.89 34.25
CA ASN A 108 36.97 41.97 33.27
C ASN A 108 35.55 42.10 32.73
N TYR A 109 34.96 43.29 32.81
CA TYR A 109 33.59 43.55 32.32
C TYR A 109 33.57 44.33 30.99
N MET A 110 34.75 44.62 30.44
CA MET A 110 34.93 45.31 29.18
C MET A 110 35.05 44.32 28.02
N ASN A 111 34.67 44.76 26.82
CA ASN A 111 34.99 43.99 25.62
C ASN A 111 36.51 44.01 25.41
N CYS A 112 37.11 42.82 25.41
CA CYS A 112 38.53 42.67 25.17
C CYS A 112 38.77 42.10 23.77
N ASN A 113 39.61 42.79 23.00
CA ASN A 113 40.10 42.32 21.70
C ASN A 113 41.55 41.88 21.85
N PHE A 114 41.80 40.60 21.63
CA PHE A 114 43.15 40.04 21.63
C PHE A 114 43.52 39.62 20.21
N ARG A 115 44.69 40.03 19.72
CA ARG A 115 45.19 39.54 18.43
C ARG A 115 45.46 38.03 18.44
N ARG A 116 45.84 37.48 19.59
CA ARG A 116 45.97 36.04 19.85
C ARG A 116 45.82 35.77 21.34
N ALA A 117 45.11 34.70 21.69
CA ALA A 117 45.04 34.18 23.05
C ALA A 117 45.34 32.68 23.04
N ASP A 118 46.38 32.27 23.77
CA ASP A 118 46.70 30.87 24.06
C ASP A 118 46.29 30.59 25.52
N ILE A 119 45.25 29.77 25.72
CA ILE A 119 44.62 29.55 27.03
C ILE A 119 44.67 28.06 27.37
N ALA A 120 44.98 27.72 28.62
CA ALA A 120 45.09 26.33 29.07
C ALA A 120 43.71 25.67 29.34
N THR A 121 42.82 26.40 29.99
CA THR A 121 41.45 25.96 30.28
C THR A 121 40.48 27.11 30.02
N LEU A 122 39.37 26.81 29.34
CA LEU A 122 38.32 27.78 29.04
C LEU A 122 36.99 27.18 29.47
N SER A 123 36.21 27.88 30.28
CA SER A 123 34.86 27.44 30.65
C SER A 123 33.81 28.45 30.22
N VAL A 124 32.64 27.97 29.78
CA VAL A 124 31.51 28.80 29.38
C VAL A 124 30.33 28.47 30.28
N LYS A 125 29.85 29.46 31.04
CA LYS A 125 28.74 29.31 32.00
C LYS A 125 28.94 28.16 33.01
N GLY A 126 30.19 27.98 33.47
CA GLY A 126 30.54 26.97 34.47
C GLY A 126 30.77 25.56 33.89
N VAL A 127 30.67 25.39 32.57
CA VAL A 127 31.05 24.14 31.89
C VAL A 127 32.44 24.33 31.28
N GLU A 128 33.40 23.53 31.72
CA GLU A 128 34.75 23.51 31.15
C GLU A 128 34.71 22.97 29.71
N LEU A 129 35.35 23.69 28.80
CA LEU A 129 35.55 23.26 27.43
C LEU A 129 36.75 22.32 27.41
N ASP A 130 36.48 21.03 27.26
CA ASP A 130 37.52 20.01 27.12
C ASP A 130 38.25 20.19 25.79
N ALA A 131 39.57 20.42 25.87
CA ALA A 131 40.42 20.57 24.69
C ALA A 131 40.53 19.26 23.89
N GLU A 132 40.38 18.10 24.53
CA GLU A 132 40.32 16.80 23.84
C GLU A 132 38.98 16.58 23.11
N GLY A 133 37.95 17.35 23.48
CA GLY A 133 36.65 17.38 22.79
C GLY A 133 36.65 18.19 21.48
N ILE A 134 37.74 18.91 21.17
CA ILE A 134 37.91 19.68 19.94
C ILE A 134 38.46 18.75 18.85
N LEU A 135 37.56 18.27 17.99
CA LEU A 135 37.88 17.27 16.96
C LEU A 135 38.76 17.83 15.84
N ALA A 136 39.66 16.99 15.31
CA ALA A 136 40.35 17.29 14.07
C ALA A 136 39.37 17.32 12.89
N ILE A 137 39.64 18.17 11.88
CA ILE A 137 38.77 18.37 10.70
C ILE A 137 38.31 17.03 10.06
N PRO A 138 39.18 16.03 9.82
CA PRO A 138 38.76 14.76 9.21
C PRO A 138 37.82 13.92 10.08
N GLU A 139 38.00 13.96 11.40
CA GLU A 139 37.19 13.20 12.36
C GLU A 139 35.80 13.82 12.48
N LYS A 140 35.71 15.15 12.45
CA LYS A 140 34.43 15.87 12.34
C LYS A 140 33.71 15.54 11.03
N GLU A 141 34.38 15.53 9.87
CA GLU A 141 33.74 15.16 8.61
C GLU A 141 33.17 13.74 8.68
N ASN A 142 33.90 12.80 9.27
CA ASN A 142 33.44 11.44 9.51
C ASN A 142 32.24 11.38 10.47
N LEU A 143 32.27 12.12 11.58
CA LEU A 143 31.15 12.23 12.53
C LEU A 143 29.92 12.92 11.92
N THR A 144 30.12 13.93 11.09
CA THR A 144 29.05 14.61 10.34
C THR A 144 28.41 13.64 9.34
N ARG A 145 29.23 12.84 8.66
CA ARG A 145 28.75 11.79 7.74
C ARG A 145 28.01 10.67 8.47
N LEU A 146 28.47 10.27 9.67
CA LEU A 146 27.80 9.29 10.54
C LEU A 146 26.48 9.81 11.12
N SER A 147 26.44 11.07 11.58
CA SER A 147 25.26 11.79 12.03
C SER A 147 24.19 11.87 10.94
N GLN A 148 24.60 12.09 9.69
CA GLN A 148 23.69 12.13 8.53
C GLN A 148 23.33 10.75 7.96
N ALA A 149 24.12 9.71 8.24
CA ALA A 149 23.91 8.36 7.70
C ALA A 149 22.95 7.49 8.54
N SER A 150 22.56 7.93 9.74
CA SER A 150 21.80 7.09 10.67
C SER A 150 20.55 7.82 11.16
N GLN A 151 19.47 7.75 10.39
CA GLN A 151 18.14 7.96 10.97
C GLN A 151 17.85 6.75 11.86
N PHE A 152 17.66 6.95 13.17
CA PHE A 152 17.20 5.90 14.06
C PHE A 152 15.81 5.44 13.61
N ILE A 153 15.75 4.34 12.86
CA ILE A 153 14.50 3.59 12.70
C ILE A 153 14.23 2.97 14.07
N ALA A 154 13.00 3.11 14.56
CA ALA A 154 12.55 2.80 15.92
C ALA A 154 13.15 1.52 16.54
N PRO A 155 13.24 1.40 17.88
CA PRO A 155 13.82 0.25 18.60
C PRO A 155 13.31 -1.13 18.17
N GLU A 156 12.13 -1.20 17.54
CA GLU A 156 11.58 -2.41 16.90
C GLU A 156 12.45 -2.99 15.75
N SER A 157 13.39 -2.22 15.20
CA SER A 157 14.10 -2.56 13.94
C SER A 157 15.30 -3.49 14.13
N PHE A 158 15.78 -3.65 15.36
CA PHE A 158 16.86 -4.57 15.72
C PHE A 158 16.45 -5.43 16.91
N PRO A 159 15.64 -6.49 16.71
CA PRO A 159 15.47 -7.48 17.75
C PRO A 159 16.81 -8.18 17.97
N PHE A 160 17.46 -7.92 19.12
CA PHE A 160 18.42 -8.85 19.70
C PHE A 160 17.75 -10.22 19.71
N ASN A 161 18.17 -11.13 18.82
CA ASN A 161 17.64 -12.49 18.63
C ASN A 161 16.20 -12.68 19.17
N PRO A 162 15.15 -12.47 18.35
CA PRO A 162 13.76 -12.47 18.85
C PRO A 162 13.35 -13.82 19.45
N SER A 163 14.07 -14.90 19.14
CA SER A 163 13.77 -16.24 19.62
C SER A 163 14.31 -16.47 21.02
N ALA A 164 13.49 -16.16 22.02
CA ALA A 164 13.82 -16.36 23.43
C ALA A 164 14.08 -17.84 23.84
N TRP A 165 13.90 -18.81 22.92
CA TRP A 165 13.99 -20.25 23.21
C TRP A 165 14.47 -21.05 21.98
N VAL A 166 15.79 -21.14 21.79
CA VAL A 166 16.43 -22.00 20.78
C VAL A 166 17.26 -23.10 21.44
N VAL A 167 17.20 -24.31 20.91
CA VAL A 167 18.09 -25.41 21.31
C VAL A 167 19.24 -25.46 20.31
N LEU A 168 20.47 -25.47 20.85
CA LEU A 168 21.70 -25.49 20.07
C LEU A 168 22.40 -26.85 20.19
N ASP A 169 23.16 -27.24 19.17
CA ASP A 169 24.10 -28.36 19.26
C ASP A 169 25.45 -27.95 19.86
N GLU A 170 26.39 -28.90 19.97
CA GLU A 170 27.74 -28.68 20.52
C GLU A 170 28.59 -27.67 19.71
N ASN A 171 28.22 -27.41 18.45
CA ASN A 171 28.88 -26.45 17.58
C ASN A 171 28.12 -25.11 17.50
N SER A 172 27.16 -24.89 18.41
CA SER A 172 26.31 -23.70 18.47
C SER A 172 25.38 -23.52 17.26
N ASN A 173 25.08 -24.58 16.51
CA ASN A 173 24.07 -24.53 15.46
C ASN A 173 22.67 -24.66 16.05
N VAL A 174 21.71 -23.93 15.50
CA VAL A 174 20.30 -24.05 15.90
C VAL A 174 19.71 -25.33 15.34
N ILE A 175 19.35 -26.26 16.22
CA ILE A 175 18.70 -27.53 15.86
C ILE A 175 17.18 -27.50 16.09
N PHE A 176 16.69 -26.59 16.95
CA PHE A 176 15.27 -26.45 17.22
C PHE A 176 14.93 -25.02 17.69
N ARG A 177 13.83 -24.47 17.18
CA ARG A 177 13.28 -23.18 17.61
C ARG A 177 11.86 -23.41 18.14
N VAL A 178 11.61 -23.02 19.39
CA VAL A 178 10.29 -23.21 20.02
C VAL A 178 9.22 -22.39 19.28
N GLU A 179 9.57 -21.21 18.78
CA GLU A 179 8.66 -20.35 18.02
C GLU A 179 8.21 -20.99 16.70
N ASP A 180 9.12 -21.64 15.97
CA ASP A 180 8.78 -22.37 14.74
C ASP A 180 7.83 -23.53 15.05
N TYR A 181 8.01 -24.21 16.19
CA TYR A 181 7.10 -25.26 16.65
C TYR A 181 5.71 -24.71 16.98
N TRP A 182 5.63 -23.57 17.70
CA TRP A 182 4.35 -22.94 18.05
C TRP A 182 3.62 -22.41 16.81
N ALA A 183 4.36 -21.82 15.86
CA ALA A 183 3.82 -21.39 14.57
C ALA A 183 3.31 -22.58 13.75
N ALA A 184 4.04 -23.70 13.73
CA ALA A 184 3.59 -24.93 13.07
C ALA A 184 2.33 -25.50 13.74
N LEU A 185 2.23 -25.46 15.07
CA LEU A 185 1.06 -25.91 15.81
C LEU A 185 -0.17 -25.05 15.52
N SER A 186 -0.01 -23.72 15.54
CA SER A 186 -1.09 -22.78 15.19
C SER A 186 -1.58 -22.98 13.75
N ARG A 187 -0.65 -23.23 12.82
CA ARG A 187 -1.00 -23.58 11.44
C ARG A 187 -1.75 -24.92 11.36
N LEU A 188 -1.41 -25.88 12.21
CA LEU A 188 -2.13 -27.16 12.30
C LEU A 188 -3.57 -26.92 12.77
N ASP A 189 -3.78 -26.11 13.80
CA ASP A 189 -5.11 -25.77 14.31
C ASP A 189 -5.95 -25.02 13.27
N GLU A 190 -5.33 -24.10 12.52
CA GLU A 190 -5.97 -23.42 11.40
C GLU A 190 -6.34 -24.40 10.27
N LEU A 191 -5.45 -25.33 9.92
CA LEU A 191 -5.71 -26.36 8.92
C LEU A 191 -6.82 -27.31 9.38
N VAL A 192 -6.82 -27.74 10.64
CA VAL A 192 -7.88 -28.58 11.22
C VAL A 192 -9.22 -27.85 11.17
N SER A 193 -9.23 -26.56 11.50
CA SER A 193 -10.43 -25.72 11.40
C SER A 193 -10.92 -25.57 9.96
N LYS A 194 -10.01 -25.36 9.00
CA LYS A 194 -10.33 -25.31 7.57
C LYS A 194 -10.85 -26.65 7.06
N VAL A 195 -10.24 -27.76 7.45
CA VAL A 195 -10.69 -29.11 7.10
C VAL A 195 -12.05 -29.41 7.72
N ALA A 196 -12.31 -28.97 8.95
CA ALA A 196 -13.64 -29.09 9.58
C ALA A 196 -14.70 -28.23 8.88
N GLN A 197 -14.31 -27.14 8.22
CA GLN A 197 -15.17 -26.28 7.40
C GLN A 197 -15.31 -26.74 5.95
N LEU A 198 -14.54 -27.73 5.50
CA LEU A 198 -14.79 -28.34 4.19
C LEU A 198 -16.13 -29.06 4.26
N GLU A 199 -17.15 -28.48 3.62
CA GLU A 199 -18.40 -29.18 3.35
C GLU A 199 -18.06 -30.51 2.66
N GLY A 200 -18.67 -31.61 3.11
CA GLY A 200 -18.46 -32.92 2.53
C GLY A 200 -18.62 -32.87 1.01
N GLN A 201 -17.85 -33.67 0.26
CA GLN A 201 -17.91 -33.69 -1.20
C GLN A 201 -19.37 -33.75 -1.64
N LYS A 202 -19.85 -32.67 -2.28
CA LYS A 202 -21.21 -32.57 -2.78
C LYS A 202 -21.42 -33.69 -3.79
N THR A 203 -22.10 -34.75 -3.36
CA THR A 203 -22.43 -35.88 -4.20
C THR A 203 -23.52 -35.47 -5.16
N ASN A 204 -23.42 -35.90 -6.42
CA ASN A 204 -24.46 -35.67 -7.39
C ASN A 204 -25.75 -36.43 -6.99
N PRO A 205 -26.87 -35.75 -6.72
CA PRO A 205 -28.10 -36.42 -6.28
C PRO A 205 -28.88 -37.05 -7.45
N LEU A 206 -28.37 -36.93 -8.68
CA LEU A 206 -29.03 -37.41 -9.88
C LEU A 206 -28.59 -38.84 -10.20
N LEU A 207 -29.57 -39.72 -10.38
CA LEU A 207 -29.37 -41.08 -10.87
C LEU A 207 -29.96 -41.16 -12.29
N PRO A 208 -29.15 -40.91 -13.33
CA PRO A 208 -29.66 -40.90 -14.69
C PRO A 208 -29.72 -42.33 -15.24
N PHE A 209 -30.78 -42.64 -15.97
CA PHE A 209 -30.98 -43.93 -16.62
C PHE A 209 -31.67 -43.76 -17.97
N ALA A 210 -31.54 -44.77 -18.82
CA ALA A 210 -32.16 -44.78 -20.14
C ALA A 210 -33.35 -45.75 -20.15
N GLN A 211 -34.47 -45.34 -20.73
CA GLN A 211 -35.64 -46.18 -20.92
C GLN A 211 -36.22 -45.92 -22.31
N ASN A 212 -36.69 -46.99 -22.98
CA ASN A 212 -37.33 -46.85 -24.27
C ASN A 212 -38.72 -46.22 -24.13
N ASP A 213 -39.02 -45.25 -24.98
CA ASP A 213 -40.35 -44.66 -25.13
C ASP A 213 -41.30 -45.58 -25.92
N SER A 214 -42.54 -45.14 -26.12
CA SER A 214 -43.55 -45.88 -26.89
C SER A 214 -43.17 -46.12 -28.36
N ASN A 215 -42.19 -45.39 -28.88
CA ASN A 215 -41.68 -45.53 -30.25
C ASN A 215 -40.40 -46.39 -30.29
N GLY A 216 -40.00 -47.01 -29.18
CA GLY A 216 -38.79 -47.80 -29.07
C GLY A 216 -37.49 -46.98 -29.05
N LYS A 217 -37.57 -45.66 -28.80
CA LYS A 217 -36.41 -44.78 -28.71
C LYS A 217 -35.92 -44.68 -27.28
N SER A 218 -34.62 -44.91 -27.08
CA SER A 218 -33.99 -44.76 -25.77
C SER A 218 -34.00 -43.29 -25.36
N GLN A 219 -34.67 -42.95 -24.25
CA GLN A 219 -34.72 -41.59 -23.69
C GLN A 219 -34.07 -41.56 -22.30
N VAL A 220 -33.50 -40.42 -21.93
CA VAL A 220 -32.86 -40.21 -20.62
C VAL A 220 -33.88 -39.71 -19.62
N TYR A 221 -33.94 -40.41 -18.49
CA TYR A 221 -34.66 -40.04 -17.29
C TYR A 221 -33.68 -39.86 -16.15
N VAL A 222 -34.09 -39.08 -15.15
CA VAL A 222 -33.29 -38.83 -13.94
C VAL A 222 -34.17 -39.03 -12.74
N TYR A 223 -33.70 -39.82 -11.78
CA TYR A 223 -34.23 -39.81 -10.42
C TYR A 223 -33.37 -38.91 -9.55
N ASN A 224 -33.98 -37.92 -8.90
CA ASN A 224 -33.29 -37.04 -7.96
C ASN A 224 -33.50 -37.59 -6.53
N THR A 225 -32.43 -38.02 -5.87
CA THR A 225 -32.47 -38.65 -4.54
C THR A 225 -32.78 -37.68 -3.41
N GLU A 226 -32.54 -36.38 -3.59
CA GLU A 226 -32.86 -35.35 -2.59
C GLU A 226 -34.37 -35.02 -2.57
N THR A 227 -34.99 -34.98 -3.75
CA THR A 227 -36.41 -34.62 -3.90
C THR A 227 -37.32 -35.85 -4.01
N GLY A 228 -36.76 -37.04 -4.23
CA GLY A 228 -37.49 -38.27 -4.48
C GLY A 228 -38.28 -38.27 -5.81
N LYS A 229 -38.01 -37.33 -6.72
CA LYS A 229 -38.76 -37.15 -7.96
C LYS A 229 -37.99 -37.68 -9.16
N GLN A 230 -38.74 -38.33 -10.07
CA GLN A 230 -38.26 -38.69 -11.39
C GLN A 230 -38.70 -37.64 -12.41
N SER A 231 -37.77 -37.23 -13.26
CA SER A 231 -38.02 -36.30 -14.38
C SER A 231 -37.50 -36.89 -15.68
N GLN A 232 -38.23 -36.66 -16.77
CA GLN A 232 -37.76 -36.97 -18.12
C GLN A 232 -36.90 -35.82 -18.63
N VAL A 233 -35.68 -36.13 -19.08
CA VAL A 233 -34.73 -35.12 -19.59
C VAL A 233 -34.84 -34.97 -21.10
N THR A 234 -35.13 -36.06 -21.81
CA THR A 234 -35.25 -36.07 -23.27
C THR A 234 -36.55 -36.72 -23.72
N SER A 235 -37.17 -36.20 -24.78
CA SER A 235 -38.44 -36.69 -25.35
C SER A 235 -38.46 -36.56 -26.89
N GLY A 236 -37.38 -37.05 -27.53
CA GLY A 236 -37.15 -36.88 -28.96
C GLY A 236 -37.30 -38.15 -29.80
N THR A 237 -36.95 -38.04 -31.08
CA THR A 237 -36.93 -39.18 -32.04
C THR A 237 -35.57 -39.87 -32.12
N SER A 238 -34.57 -39.36 -31.40
CA SER A 238 -33.21 -39.90 -31.29
C SER A 238 -33.09 -40.87 -30.12
N ASN A 239 -32.14 -41.80 -30.21
CA ASN A 239 -31.67 -42.58 -29.08
C ASN A 239 -30.67 -41.77 -28.26
N GLU A 240 -30.94 -41.71 -26.97
CA GLU A 240 -30.15 -41.09 -25.94
C GLU A 240 -29.65 -42.21 -25.01
N THR A 241 -28.35 -42.43 -24.98
CA THR A 241 -27.69 -43.65 -24.46
C THR A 241 -26.53 -43.31 -23.52
N ALA A 242 -26.08 -44.30 -22.74
CA ALA A 242 -25.00 -44.15 -21.76
C ALA A 242 -25.13 -42.92 -20.81
N PRO A 243 -26.31 -42.71 -20.19
CA PRO A 243 -26.46 -41.66 -19.19
C PRO A 243 -25.53 -41.92 -17.99
N ARG A 244 -24.88 -40.86 -17.49
CA ARG A 244 -23.99 -40.90 -16.34
C ARG A 244 -23.97 -39.57 -15.60
N THR A 245 -23.59 -39.60 -14.34
CA THR A 245 -23.36 -38.38 -13.55
C THR A 245 -22.06 -37.71 -13.95
N ASP A 246 -22.00 -36.39 -13.78
CA ASP A 246 -20.80 -35.60 -14.01
C ASP A 246 -20.81 -34.32 -13.17
N GLY A 247 -19.82 -34.16 -12.30
CA GLY A 247 -19.83 -33.10 -11.30
C GLY A 247 -20.98 -33.25 -10.29
N PRO A 248 -21.24 -32.22 -9.47
CA PRO A 248 -22.19 -32.28 -8.35
C PRO A 248 -23.67 -32.09 -8.74
N ASP A 249 -23.97 -31.62 -9.95
CA ASP A 249 -25.32 -31.18 -10.32
C ASP A 249 -25.70 -31.44 -11.78
N ARG A 250 -24.87 -32.19 -12.52
CA ARG A 250 -25.02 -32.41 -13.96
C ARG A 250 -24.99 -33.88 -14.33
N ILE A 251 -25.67 -34.20 -15.43
CA ILE A 251 -25.63 -35.52 -16.07
C ILE A 251 -25.15 -35.38 -17.51
N LEU A 252 -24.53 -36.44 -18.04
CA LEU A 252 -24.12 -36.57 -19.43
C LEU A 252 -24.74 -37.80 -20.08
N TRP A 253 -24.91 -37.75 -21.39
CA TRP A 253 -25.30 -38.89 -22.21
C TRP A 253 -24.82 -38.71 -23.65
N GLN A 254 -24.99 -39.76 -24.46
CA GLN A 254 -24.71 -39.78 -25.89
C GLN A 254 -26.01 -39.78 -26.70
N SER A 255 -26.10 -38.91 -27.69
CA SER A 255 -27.22 -38.83 -28.62
C SER A 255 -26.83 -39.34 -30.00
N ASP A 256 -27.76 -39.98 -30.72
CA ASP A 256 -27.63 -40.29 -32.15
C ASP A 256 -28.39 -39.29 -33.06
N ARG A 257 -28.89 -38.17 -32.51
CA ARG A 257 -29.70 -37.21 -33.26
C ARG A 257 -28.99 -36.71 -34.52
N ALA A 258 -29.74 -36.50 -35.60
CA ALA A 258 -29.19 -36.14 -36.92
C ALA A 258 -28.33 -34.84 -36.90
N ASP A 259 -28.80 -33.76 -36.25
CA ASP A 259 -27.96 -32.58 -35.97
C ASP A 259 -27.23 -32.80 -34.63
N ASN A 260 -26.22 -33.67 -34.64
CA ASN A 260 -25.51 -34.08 -33.43
C ASN A 260 -24.47 -33.05 -32.96
N ALA A 261 -24.16 -33.07 -31.66
CA ALA A 261 -22.97 -32.37 -31.15
C ALA A 261 -21.70 -33.16 -31.55
N PRO A 262 -20.52 -32.51 -31.66
CA PRO A 262 -19.26 -33.25 -31.76
C PRO A 262 -19.14 -34.30 -30.66
N GLY A 263 -18.86 -35.55 -31.04
CA GLY A 263 -18.79 -36.70 -30.13
C GLY A 263 -20.15 -37.20 -29.61
N GLY A 264 -21.26 -36.63 -30.08
CA GLY A 264 -22.61 -37.00 -29.65
C GLY A 264 -22.93 -36.68 -28.19
N LEU A 265 -22.09 -35.90 -27.52
CA LEU A 265 -22.21 -35.68 -26.07
C LEU A 265 -23.13 -34.52 -25.74
N PHE A 266 -24.08 -34.78 -24.85
CA PHE A 266 -25.00 -33.80 -24.29
C PHE A 266 -24.96 -33.84 -22.77
N TYR A 267 -25.32 -32.72 -22.16
CA TYR A 267 -25.47 -32.58 -20.72
C TYR A 267 -26.75 -31.85 -20.33
N ALA A 268 -27.18 -32.06 -19.10
CA ALA A 268 -28.26 -31.32 -18.46
C ALA A 268 -27.89 -31.10 -16.99
N LYS A 269 -28.20 -29.94 -16.43
CA LYS A 269 -27.83 -29.58 -15.05
C LYS A 269 -29.03 -29.09 -14.26
N LEU A 270 -29.00 -29.26 -12.93
CA LEU A 270 -29.98 -28.68 -12.04
C LEU A 270 -30.00 -27.14 -12.12
N PRO A 271 -31.14 -26.49 -11.81
CA PRO A 271 -32.42 -27.11 -11.45
C PRO A 271 -33.28 -27.50 -12.67
N GLU A 272 -32.94 -26.99 -13.85
CA GLU A 272 -33.83 -27.01 -15.02
C GLU A 272 -33.75 -28.31 -15.82
N LEU A 273 -32.60 -29.00 -15.77
CA LEU A 273 -32.30 -30.22 -16.54
C LEU A 273 -32.56 -30.07 -18.05
N ILE A 274 -32.30 -28.89 -18.61
CA ILE A 274 -32.43 -28.64 -20.05
C ILE A 274 -31.23 -29.25 -20.80
N PRO A 275 -31.46 -30.01 -21.89
CA PRO A 275 -30.39 -30.54 -22.72
C PRO A 275 -29.53 -29.49 -23.45
N HIS A 276 -28.22 -29.61 -23.31
CA HIS A 276 -27.22 -28.80 -24.00
C HIS A 276 -26.12 -29.68 -24.62
N ALA A 277 -25.55 -29.25 -25.74
CA ALA A 277 -24.40 -29.92 -26.34
C ALA A 277 -23.15 -29.69 -25.46
N CYS A 278 -22.38 -30.75 -25.17
CA CYS A 278 -21.14 -30.62 -24.39
C CYS A 278 -20.06 -29.82 -25.14
N ILE A 279 -20.00 -30.00 -26.45
CA ILE A 279 -19.10 -29.27 -27.33
C ILE A 279 -19.96 -28.44 -28.27
N ALA A 280 -19.64 -27.14 -28.37
CA ALA A 280 -20.32 -26.24 -29.29
C ALA A 280 -20.30 -26.81 -30.72
N ARG A 281 -21.41 -26.68 -31.42
CA ARG A 281 -21.55 -27.17 -32.80
C ARG A 281 -20.51 -26.49 -33.70
N LYS A 282 -20.09 -27.18 -34.78
CA LYS A 282 -19.28 -26.60 -35.85
C LYS A 282 -20.12 -25.63 -36.70
N LYS A 283 -20.57 -24.52 -36.10
CA LYS A 283 -21.36 -23.46 -36.74
C LYS A 283 -20.60 -22.15 -36.56
N ILE A 284 -20.59 -21.31 -37.59
CA ILE A 284 -19.95 -19.99 -37.50
C ILE A 284 -21.06 -18.96 -37.33
N VAL A 285 -21.07 -18.27 -36.20
CA VAL A 285 -22.07 -17.24 -35.91
C VAL A 285 -21.39 -15.89 -35.96
N GLY A 286 -21.75 -15.08 -36.95
CA GLY A 286 -21.22 -13.73 -37.10
C GLY A 286 -22.09 -12.72 -36.37
N TRP A 287 -21.50 -12.09 -35.36
CA TRP A 287 -22.04 -10.89 -34.71
C TRP A 287 -21.14 -9.71 -35.06
N GLY A 288 -21.74 -8.57 -35.37
CA GLY A 288 -20.97 -7.37 -35.70
C GLY A 288 -21.82 -6.29 -36.34
N HIS A 289 -21.13 -5.27 -36.84
CA HIS A 289 -21.74 -4.15 -37.54
C HIS A 289 -21.84 -4.44 -39.05
N SER A 290 -21.73 -3.38 -39.87
CA SER A 290 -21.82 -3.39 -41.33
C SER A 290 -20.94 -4.43 -42.03
N PHE A 291 -19.75 -4.74 -41.48
CA PHE A 291 -18.83 -5.72 -42.07
C PHE A 291 -19.43 -7.13 -42.07
N ILE A 292 -20.03 -7.53 -40.95
CA ILE A 292 -20.70 -8.84 -40.84
C ILE A 292 -22.06 -8.79 -41.55
N HIS A 293 -22.79 -7.67 -41.45
CA HIS A 293 -24.11 -7.50 -42.07
C HIS A 293 -24.08 -7.75 -43.60
N GLN A 294 -23.04 -7.30 -44.31
CA GLN A 294 -22.89 -7.53 -45.75
C GLN A 294 -22.89 -9.02 -46.14
N GLY A 295 -22.48 -9.91 -45.23
CA GLY A 295 -22.55 -11.36 -45.39
C GLY A 295 -21.52 -11.98 -46.34
N ALA A 296 -20.74 -11.18 -47.09
CA ALA A 296 -19.70 -11.69 -48.00
C ALA A 296 -18.62 -12.50 -47.26
N PHE A 297 -18.15 -11.97 -46.13
CA PHE A 297 -17.18 -12.65 -45.25
C PHE A 297 -17.68 -14.02 -44.77
N LEU A 298 -18.91 -14.06 -44.23
CA LEU A 298 -19.49 -15.32 -43.75
C LEU A 298 -19.73 -16.31 -44.91
N LYS A 299 -20.19 -15.85 -46.08
CA LYS A 299 -20.33 -16.71 -47.26
C LYS A 299 -19.00 -17.33 -47.68
N HIS A 300 -17.91 -16.56 -47.64
CA HIS A 300 -16.58 -17.07 -47.95
C HIS A 300 -16.10 -18.10 -46.90
N LEU A 301 -16.33 -17.83 -45.62
CA LEU A 301 -16.05 -18.80 -44.55
C LEU A 301 -16.86 -20.09 -44.70
N ALA A 302 -18.15 -20.00 -45.07
CA ALA A 302 -18.97 -21.19 -45.34
C ALA A 302 -18.38 -22.01 -46.49
N ALA A 303 -17.93 -21.36 -47.57
CA ALA A 303 -17.32 -22.04 -48.72
C ALA A 303 -15.99 -22.73 -48.37
N LEU A 304 -15.14 -22.09 -47.57
CA LEU A 304 -13.83 -22.64 -47.17
C LEU A 304 -13.95 -23.76 -46.14
N THR A 305 -14.87 -23.63 -45.19
CA THR A 305 -14.96 -24.54 -44.04
C THR A 305 -16.00 -25.64 -44.21
N GLY A 306 -16.95 -25.47 -45.15
CA GLY A 306 -18.13 -26.31 -45.28
C GLY A 306 -19.11 -26.18 -44.11
N LEU A 307 -18.89 -25.25 -43.17
CA LEU A 307 -19.73 -25.08 -41.99
C LEU A 307 -20.88 -24.10 -42.27
N PRO A 308 -22.08 -24.35 -41.73
CA PRO A 308 -23.18 -23.41 -41.84
C PRO A 308 -22.86 -22.14 -41.06
N THR A 309 -23.10 -21.00 -41.71
CA THR A 309 -22.88 -19.66 -41.15
C THR A 309 -24.19 -18.93 -40.88
N TYR A 310 -24.30 -18.27 -39.74
CA TYR A 310 -25.45 -17.46 -39.36
C TYR A 310 -25.05 -16.00 -39.22
N ASN A 311 -25.73 -15.12 -39.98
CA ASN A 311 -25.44 -13.70 -40.00
C ASN A 311 -26.40 -12.93 -39.10
N PHE A 312 -25.89 -12.45 -37.96
CA PHE A 312 -26.62 -11.55 -37.05
C PHE A 312 -26.06 -10.12 -37.07
N GLY A 313 -25.22 -9.81 -38.07
CA GLY A 313 -24.67 -8.48 -38.26
C GLY A 313 -25.74 -7.47 -38.62
N LEU A 314 -25.71 -6.30 -37.98
CA LEU A 314 -26.59 -5.18 -38.31
C LEU A 314 -25.75 -3.91 -38.38
N SER A 315 -25.91 -3.14 -39.46
CA SER A 315 -25.09 -1.94 -39.70
C SER A 315 -25.19 -0.93 -38.56
N GLY A 316 -24.04 -0.36 -38.17
CA GLY A 316 -23.95 0.66 -37.12
C GLY A 316 -24.04 0.16 -35.68
N GLN A 317 -24.28 -1.13 -35.42
CA GLN A 317 -24.35 -1.66 -34.06
C GLN A 317 -23.05 -1.51 -33.28
N THR A 318 -23.19 -1.12 -32.02
CA THR A 318 -22.10 -1.03 -31.03
C THR A 318 -22.00 -2.32 -30.21
N SER A 319 -20.88 -2.52 -29.52
CA SER A 319 -20.62 -3.73 -28.72
C SER A 319 -21.67 -3.96 -27.62
N ASP A 320 -22.20 -2.90 -27.01
CA ASP A 320 -23.23 -3.00 -25.97
C ASP A 320 -24.59 -3.45 -26.54
N ALA A 321 -24.99 -2.98 -27.72
CA ALA A 321 -26.19 -3.49 -28.39
C ALA A 321 -26.05 -4.96 -28.78
N ILE A 322 -24.87 -5.36 -29.25
CA ILE A 322 -24.57 -6.76 -29.57
C ILE A 322 -24.64 -7.62 -28.31
N ALA A 323 -24.06 -7.17 -27.19
CA ALA A 323 -24.12 -7.87 -25.91
C ALA A 323 -25.56 -8.01 -25.40
N ALA A 324 -26.39 -6.98 -25.55
CA ALA A 324 -27.80 -7.02 -25.20
C ALA A 324 -28.59 -8.03 -26.06
N ARG A 325 -28.31 -8.09 -27.37
CA ARG A 325 -28.95 -9.04 -28.29
C ARG A 325 -28.51 -10.49 -28.08
N GLN A 326 -27.27 -10.71 -27.62
CA GLN A 326 -26.77 -12.03 -27.25
C GLN A 326 -27.25 -12.51 -25.87
N GLY A 327 -27.77 -11.59 -25.05
CA GLY A 327 -28.14 -11.87 -23.66
C GLY A 327 -26.97 -11.80 -22.66
N GLY A 328 -25.79 -11.34 -23.09
CA GLY A 328 -24.64 -11.13 -22.20
C GLY A 328 -24.76 -9.86 -21.33
N ALA A 329 -25.57 -8.89 -21.77
CA ALA A 329 -25.93 -7.69 -21.02
C ALA A 329 -27.43 -7.39 -21.21
N PRO A 330 -28.33 -8.18 -20.57
CA PRO A 330 -29.77 -8.06 -20.81
C PRO A 330 -30.28 -6.67 -20.46
N ALA A 331 -31.08 -6.10 -21.36
CA ALA A 331 -31.74 -4.81 -21.15
C ALA A 331 -33.20 -5.06 -20.74
N TRP A 332 -33.60 -4.49 -19.60
CA TRP A 332 -34.91 -4.67 -19.01
C TRP A 332 -35.79 -3.47 -19.33
N TYR A 333 -36.98 -3.72 -19.88
CA TYR A 333 -37.92 -2.69 -20.26
C TYR A 333 -39.33 -3.01 -19.74
N ALA A 334 -40.06 -1.97 -19.35
CA ALA A 334 -41.47 -2.04 -19.03
C ALA A 334 -42.26 -1.01 -19.86
N PRO A 335 -43.48 -1.33 -20.32
CA PRO A 335 -44.38 -0.33 -20.90
C PRO A 335 -44.66 0.78 -19.91
N VAL A 336 -44.56 2.03 -20.36
CA VAL A 336 -45.03 3.19 -19.59
C VAL A 336 -46.53 3.04 -19.39
N GLY A 337 -46.99 3.06 -18.13
CA GLY A 337 -48.38 2.73 -17.77
C GLY A 337 -48.65 1.24 -17.54
N GLY A 338 -47.63 0.37 -17.62
CA GLY A 338 -47.70 -1.04 -17.21
C GLY A 338 -48.47 -1.97 -18.14
N VAL A 339 -49.03 -1.46 -19.23
CA VAL A 339 -49.88 -2.23 -20.17
C VAL A 339 -49.40 -2.05 -21.59
N ILE A 340 -49.34 -3.14 -22.36
CA ILE A 340 -49.12 -3.10 -23.80
C ILE A 340 -50.49 -2.85 -24.48
N PRO A 341 -50.67 -1.74 -25.20
CA PRO A 341 -51.95 -1.38 -25.80
C PRO A 341 -52.38 -2.38 -26.87
N ALA A 342 -53.68 -2.49 -27.13
CA ALA A 342 -54.25 -3.39 -28.15
C ALA A 342 -53.81 -3.03 -29.58
N SER A 343 -53.50 -1.76 -29.83
CA SER A 343 -52.94 -1.27 -31.09
C SER A 343 -52.02 -0.07 -30.85
N GLY A 344 -51.13 0.20 -31.82
CA GLY A 344 -50.20 1.32 -31.78
C GLY A 344 -48.94 1.08 -30.93
N PRO A 345 -47.99 2.04 -30.96
CA PRO A 345 -46.76 1.97 -30.18
C PRO A 345 -47.01 2.31 -28.71
N VAL A 346 -46.22 1.68 -27.82
CA VAL A 346 -46.10 2.06 -26.40
C VAL A 346 -44.67 2.42 -26.07
N THR A 347 -44.48 3.52 -25.34
CA THR A 347 -43.17 3.92 -24.84
C THR A 347 -42.71 2.97 -23.74
N LEU A 348 -41.41 2.69 -23.69
CA LEU A 348 -40.79 1.83 -22.71
C LEU A 348 -39.92 2.64 -21.74
N THR A 349 -39.88 2.19 -20.49
CA THR A 349 -38.94 2.65 -19.47
C THR A 349 -37.98 1.50 -19.11
N PRO A 350 -36.66 1.74 -19.00
CA PRO A 350 -35.95 3.02 -19.18
C PRO A 350 -35.85 3.45 -20.65
N ALA A 351 -35.78 4.77 -20.90
CA ALA A 351 -35.63 5.33 -22.24
C ALA A 351 -34.17 5.24 -22.72
N VAL A 352 -33.70 4.02 -22.96
CA VAL A 352 -32.34 3.73 -23.45
C VAL A 352 -32.40 2.86 -24.70
N ALA A 353 -31.43 3.03 -25.60
CA ALA A 353 -31.39 2.34 -26.88
C ALA A 353 -31.28 0.80 -26.77
N GLY A 354 -30.58 0.31 -25.74
CA GLY A 354 -30.34 -1.12 -25.47
C GLY A 354 -29.98 -1.92 -26.73
N PRO A 355 -30.75 -2.96 -27.10
CA PRO A 355 -30.43 -3.81 -28.24
C PRO A 355 -30.50 -3.09 -29.60
N CYS A 356 -31.14 -1.92 -29.67
CA CYS A 356 -31.22 -1.11 -30.88
C CYS A 356 -30.15 -0.01 -30.98
N ARG A 357 -29.20 0.09 -30.02
CA ARG A 357 -28.14 1.10 -30.12
C ARG A 357 -27.36 0.93 -31.42
N SER A 358 -27.30 2.01 -32.19
CA SER A 358 -26.64 2.08 -33.48
C SER A 358 -26.03 3.47 -33.68
N LEU A 359 -24.85 3.52 -34.30
CA LEU A 359 -24.21 4.73 -34.80
C LEU A 359 -24.71 5.11 -36.21
N ALA A 360 -25.57 4.28 -36.80
CA ALA A 360 -26.21 4.51 -38.09
C ALA A 360 -27.73 4.76 -37.90
N ALA A 361 -28.51 4.64 -38.97
CA ALA A 361 -29.96 4.80 -38.94
C ALA A 361 -30.63 3.92 -37.86
N PRO A 362 -31.78 4.36 -37.30
CA PRO A 362 -32.58 3.60 -36.34
C PRO A 362 -32.85 2.17 -36.81
N VAL A 363 -32.62 1.20 -35.93
CA VAL A 363 -32.85 -0.22 -36.20
C VAL A 363 -34.09 -0.66 -35.44
N ASN A 364 -35.01 -1.29 -36.15
CA ASN A 364 -36.20 -1.93 -35.56
C ASN A 364 -35.93 -3.42 -35.40
N LEU A 365 -36.09 -3.94 -34.19
CA LEU A 365 -35.83 -5.34 -33.86
C LEU A 365 -37.13 -6.05 -33.53
N LYS A 366 -37.37 -7.18 -34.22
CA LYS A 366 -38.44 -8.09 -33.83
C LYS A 366 -38.09 -8.72 -32.48
N CYS A 367 -39.01 -8.64 -31.54
CA CYS A 367 -38.83 -9.21 -30.20
C CYS A 367 -40.16 -9.68 -29.62
N ARG A 368 -40.08 -10.38 -28.49
CA ARG A 368 -41.24 -10.79 -27.71
C ARG A 368 -41.15 -10.14 -26.33
N LEU A 369 -42.10 -9.25 -26.02
CA LEU A 369 -42.16 -8.54 -24.75
C LEU A 369 -43.35 -9.05 -23.94
N ALA A 370 -43.12 -9.55 -22.72
CA ALA A 370 -44.15 -10.09 -21.84
C ALA A 370 -45.09 -11.12 -22.53
N GLY A 371 -44.53 -11.97 -23.38
CA GLY A 371 -45.29 -12.99 -24.12
C GLY A 371 -45.95 -12.50 -25.41
N VAL A 372 -45.89 -11.20 -25.71
CA VAL A 372 -46.49 -10.58 -26.91
C VAL A 372 -45.41 -10.36 -27.98
N ASP A 373 -45.66 -10.84 -29.20
CA ASP A 373 -44.76 -10.60 -30.33
C ASP A 373 -44.93 -9.19 -30.90
N GLY A 374 -43.81 -8.54 -31.20
CA GLY A 374 -43.81 -7.18 -31.73
C GLY A 374 -42.45 -6.72 -32.20
N THR A 375 -42.34 -5.39 -32.34
CA THR A 375 -41.14 -4.71 -32.79
C THR A 375 -40.72 -3.70 -31.74
N PHE A 376 -39.47 -3.81 -31.28
CA PHE A 376 -38.80 -2.80 -30.47
C PHE A 376 -38.10 -1.80 -31.40
N ALA A 377 -38.30 -0.52 -31.14
CA ALA A 377 -37.72 0.58 -31.90
C ALA A 377 -37.08 1.62 -30.97
N TRP A 378 -36.05 2.29 -31.46
CA TRP A 378 -35.37 3.39 -30.79
C TRP A 378 -35.23 4.55 -31.76
N ASP A 379 -35.79 5.72 -31.44
CA ASP A 379 -35.79 6.89 -32.32
C ASP A 379 -34.65 7.90 -32.02
N GLY A 380 -33.77 7.59 -31.06
CA GLY A 380 -32.73 8.50 -30.57
C GLY A 380 -33.04 9.09 -29.19
N THR A 381 -34.31 9.09 -28.77
CA THR A 381 -34.77 9.68 -27.51
C THR A 381 -35.66 8.73 -26.71
N SER A 382 -36.53 7.98 -27.38
CA SER A 382 -37.53 7.09 -26.78
C SER A 382 -37.40 5.66 -27.29
N ALA A 383 -37.52 4.71 -26.37
CA ALA A 383 -37.70 3.30 -26.68
C ALA A 383 -39.19 3.01 -26.83
N THR A 384 -39.59 2.35 -27.91
CA THR A 384 -41.00 2.00 -28.16
C THR A 384 -41.14 0.53 -28.52
N PHE A 385 -42.31 -0.03 -28.19
CA PHE A 385 -42.71 -1.36 -28.62
C PHE A 385 -44.04 -1.27 -29.37
N THR A 386 -44.14 -1.94 -30.51
CA THR A 386 -45.40 -2.06 -31.27
C THR A 386 -45.71 -3.53 -31.48
N ARG A 387 -46.91 -3.95 -31.10
CA ARG A 387 -47.37 -5.34 -31.30
C ARG A 387 -47.41 -5.67 -32.79
N LEU A 388 -47.10 -6.91 -33.14
CA LEU A 388 -47.13 -7.37 -34.54
C LEU A 388 -48.56 -7.54 -35.07
N SER A 389 -49.46 -8.02 -34.21
CA SER A 389 -50.89 -8.16 -34.48
C SER A 389 -51.68 -7.33 -33.48
N SER A 390 -52.75 -6.68 -33.94
CA SER A 390 -53.71 -6.04 -33.03
C SER A 390 -54.29 -7.07 -32.08
N GLY A 391 -54.28 -6.74 -30.79
CA GLY A 391 -54.72 -7.62 -29.71
C GLY A 391 -56.14 -7.35 -29.24
#